data_AF-A0AAV8E0P0-F1
#
_entry.id   AF-A0AAV8E0P0-F1
#
_cell.length_a   1.000
_cell.length_b   1.000
_cell.length_c   1.000
_cell.angle_alpha   90.00
_cell.angle_beta   90.00
_cell.angle_gamma   90.00
#
_symmetry.space_group_name_H-M   'P 1'
#
loop_
_entity.id
_entity.type
_entity.pdbx_description
1 polymer ?
#
loop_
_entity_poly.entity_id
_entity_poly.type
_entity_poly.pdbx_seq_one_letter_code
_entity_poly.pdbx_strand_id
1 'polypeptide(L)'
;MKIFMDALRDGIAIVEDLPQQYAGIKPYEIEPDSFSDSSYYRSLSKIFEEHEVVKFMYTNSRLSNNNVPHSIQKLRCRANFEALQFTPYIEELGRIIVNRLRSGGKPYIALHLRYEKDMLSFTGCDYNMTSAEVEELRSMRYSVQHWRYKKINGTERRLQGRCPITPRETVLFLTAMGYPSTTNIYIASGKIYGAHRLNMVREVYPNLHTHFTLSTKEELQPLVNYQNKLAAIDFVVARESDVFVYTHNGNMEKAM
;
A
#
# COMPACT_ATOMS: atom_id res chain seq x y z
N MET A 1 9.26 -2.31 17.29
CA MET A 1 9.94 -1.06 17.70
C MET A 1 11.44 -1.24 17.81
N LYS A 2 11.93 -2.28 18.51
CA LYS A 2 13.38 -2.56 18.67
C LYS A 2 14.22 -2.47 17.39
N ILE A 3 13.88 -3.19 16.32
CA ILE A 3 14.61 -3.15 15.03
C ILE A 3 14.70 -1.71 14.50
N PHE A 4 13.59 -0.97 14.54
CA PHE A 4 13.52 0.40 14.05
C PHE A 4 14.43 1.34 14.86
N MET A 5 14.40 1.24 16.19
CA MET A 5 15.26 2.03 17.06
C MET A 5 16.73 1.67 16.88
N ASP A 6 17.06 0.37 16.83
CA ASP A 6 18.43 -0.12 16.67
C ASP A 6 19.04 0.33 15.33
N ALA A 7 18.27 0.28 14.24
CA ALA A 7 18.72 0.70 12.91
C ALA A 7 19.00 2.22 12.81
N LEU A 8 18.34 3.03 13.64
CA LEU A 8 18.43 4.50 13.59
C LEU A 8 19.27 5.10 14.72
N ARG A 9 19.75 4.28 15.68
CA ARG A 9 20.44 4.72 16.91
C ARG A 9 21.65 5.63 16.67
N ASP A 10 22.37 5.45 15.57
CA ASP A 10 23.56 6.25 15.25
C ASP A 10 23.20 7.63 14.66
N GLY A 11 21.93 7.82 14.26
CA GLY A 11 21.44 9.03 13.61
C GLY A 11 20.51 9.87 14.47
N ILE A 12 19.62 9.22 15.23
CA ILE A 12 18.66 9.87 16.12
C ILE A 12 18.40 9.02 17.37
N ALA A 13 18.17 9.69 18.49
CA ALA A 13 17.69 9.03 19.70
C ALA A 13 16.17 8.81 19.59
N ILE A 14 15.74 7.56 19.74
CA ILE A 14 14.33 7.17 19.74
C ILE A 14 14.06 6.43 21.04
N VAL A 15 12.99 6.82 21.72
CA VAL A 15 12.51 6.19 22.97
C VAL A 15 11.16 5.54 22.72
N GLU A 16 10.87 4.44 23.41
CA GLU A 16 9.60 3.71 23.25
C GLU A 16 8.43 4.50 23.84
N ASP A 17 8.65 5.13 24.99
CA ASP A 17 7.64 5.88 25.72
C ASP A 17 8.17 7.27 26.10
N LEU A 18 7.25 8.22 26.27
CA LEU A 18 7.57 9.54 26.78
C LEU A 18 8.18 9.40 28.19
N PRO A 19 9.39 9.94 28.46
CA PRO A 19 10.01 9.81 29.77
C PRO A 19 9.11 10.33 30.90
N GLN A 20 9.13 9.65 32.06
CA GLN A 20 8.22 9.90 33.18
C GLN A 20 8.23 11.37 33.65
N GLN A 21 9.37 12.05 33.55
CA GLN A 21 9.51 13.47 33.90
C GLN A 21 8.62 14.41 33.05
N TYR A 22 8.22 13.97 31.85
CA TYR A 22 7.35 14.72 30.94
C TYR A 22 5.91 14.21 30.90
N ALA A 23 5.58 13.12 31.62
CA ALA A 23 4.27 12.46 31.54
C ALA A 23 3.08 13.35 31.97
N GLY A 24 3.33 14.37 32.81
CA GLY A 24 2.33 15.34 33.26
C GLY A 24 2.14 16.55 32.34
N ILE A 25 2.97 16.70 31.30
CA ILE A 25 2.94 17.86 30.41
C ILE A 25 1.91 17.61 29.31
N LYS A 26 0.98 18.56 29.15
CA LYS A 26 0.04 18.55 28.02
C LYS A 26 0.80 18.84 26.73
N PRO A 27 0.81 17.93 25.73
CA PRO A 27 1.53 18.17 24.48
C PRO A 27 1.01 19.39 23.74
N TYR A 28 1.92 20.20 23.21
CA TYR A 28 1.58 21.24 22.25
C TYR A 28 1.37 20.62 20.87
N GLU A 29 0.16 20.73 20.34
CA GLU A 29 -0.22 20.12 19.07
C GLU A 29 0.14 21.04 17.90
N ILE A 30 0.88 20.51 16.93
CA ILE A 30 1.29 21.22 15.71
C ILE A 30 0.82 20.42 14.50
N GLU A 31 0.19 21.09 13.54
CA GLU A 31 -0.04 20.52 12.22
C GLU A 31 1.14 20.89 11.31
N PRO A 32 1.98 19.91 10.91
CA PRO A 32 3.13 20.18 10.07
C PRO A 32 2.72 20.44 8.62
N ASP A 33 3.29 21.47 8.03
CA ASP A 33 3.12 21.79 6.61
C ASP A 33 3.69 20.64 5.74
N SER A 34 2.88 20.14 4.82
CA SER A 34 3.29 19.04 3.93
C SER A 34 4.23 19.54 2.84
N PHE A 35 5.22 18.72 2.50
CA PHE A 35 6.33 19.01 1.59
C PHE A 35 7.30 20.10 2.06
N SER A 36 7.26 20.44 3.36
CA SER A 36 8.21 21.35 4.00
C SER A 36 9.63 20.82 3.98
N ASP A 37 10.60 21.72 3.86
CA ASP A 37 12.03 21.39 3.87
C ASP A 37 12.63 21.43 5.28
N SER A 38 13.94 21.19 5.39
CA SER A 38 14.64 21.21 6.68
C SER A 38 14.62 22.57 7.38
N SER A 39 14.42 23.68 6.68
CA SER A 39 14.40 25.02 7.27
C SER A 39 13.11 25.25 8.07
N TYR A 40 11.98 24.76 7.57
CA TYR A 40 10.71 24.75 8.29
C TYR A 40 10.84 24.02 9.63
N TYR A 41 11.37 22.79 9.63
CA TYR A 41 11.50 22.03 10.88
C TYR A 41 12.51 22.66 11.85
N ARG A 42 13.53 23.39 11.35
CA ARG A 42 14.44 24.17 12.20
C ARG A 42 13.76 25.40 12.80
N SER A 43 12.84 26.06 12.09
CA SER A 43 12.11 27.20 12.65
C SER A 43 11.17 26.79 13.79
N LEU A 44 10.79 25.51 13.88
CA LEU A 44 10.05 24.96 15.01
C LEU A 44 10.89 24.83 16.30
N SER A 45 12.21 25.07 16.27
CA SER A 45 13.10 25.02 17.45
C SER A 45 12.54 25.78 18.65
N LYS A 46 12.08 27.02 18.43
CA LYS A 46 11.49 27.85 19.48
C LYS A 46 10.28 27.19 20.14
N ILE A 47 9.46 26.46 19.38
CA ILE A 47 8.29 25.77 19.92
C ILE A 47 8.73 24.58 20.80
N PHE A 48 9.78 23.86 20.39
CA PHE A 48 10.34 22.78 21.20
C PHE A 48 10.94 23.30 22.52
N GLU A 49 11.57 24.48 22.50
CA GLU A 49 12.11 25.14 23.69
C GLU A 49 11.01 25.64 24.64
N GLU A 50 9.87 26.11 24.12
CA GLU A 50 8.78 26.66 24.92
C GLU A 50 7.86 25.60 25.55
N HIS A 51 7.62 24.48 24.85
CA HIS A 51 6.55 23.54 25.23
C HIS A 51 7.02 22.21 25.81
N GLU A 52 8.32 21.88 25.75
CA GLU A 52 8.97 20.62 26.19
C GLU A 52 8.46 19.33 25.52
N VAL A 53 7.14 19.18 25.33
CA VAL A 53 6.46 18.08 24.65
C VAL A 53 5.64 18.63 23.49
N VAL A 54 6.02 18.23 22.27
CA VAL A 54 5.33 18.61 21.04
C VAL A 54 4.77 17.37 20.36
N LYS A 55 3.50 17.46 19.92
CA LYS A 55 2.81 16.39 19.19
C LYS A 55 2.49 16.87 17.78
N PHE A 56 3.12 16.25 16.80
CA PHE A 56 2.75 16.45 15.40
C PHE A 56 1.41 15.77 15.10
N MET A 57 0.41 16.59 14.80
CA MET A 57 -0.89 16.15 14.32
C MET A 57 -0.76 15.77 12.85
N TYR A 58 -1.40 14.68 12.43
CA TYR A 58 -1.35 14.18 11.05
C TYR A 58 0.08 13.88 10.54
N THR A 59 0.63 12.74 10.95
CA THR A 59 1.99 12.29 10.57
C THR A 59 2.11 11.82 9.12
N ASN A 60 1.15 12.16 8.25
CA ASN A 60 1.19 11.90 6.81
C ASN A 60 1.77 13.08 6.01
N SER A 61 2.09 14.21 6.65
CA SER A 61 2.85 15.30 6.04
C SER A 61 4.24 14.83 5.65
N ARG A 62 4.61 15.06 4.39
CA ARG A 62 5.87 14.57 3.82
C ARG A 62 6.96 15.62 3.97
N LEU A 63 8.17 15.22 4.32
CA LEU A 63 9.35 16.07 4.13
C LEU A 63 9.55 16.32 2.63
N SER A 64 10.10 17.48 2.26
CA SER A 64 10.36 17.84 0.85
C SER A 64 11.14 16.73 0.12
N ASN A 65 10.86 16.53 -1.17
CA ASN A 65 11.61 15.54 -1.96
C ASN A 65 13.00 16.06 -2.35
N ASN A 66 13.11 17.36 -2.60
CA ASN A 66 14.32 18.01 -3.10
C ASN A 66 14.96 18.89 -2.02
N ASN A 67 16.23 19.20 -2.21
CA ASN A 67 17.01 20.14 -1.37
C ASN A 67 17.07 19.76 0.11
N VAL A 68 16.99 18.46 0.40
CA VAL A 68 17.13 17.92 1.75
C VAL A 68 18.62 17.74 2.05
N PRO A 69 19.13 18.20 3.20
CA PRO A 69 20.52 17.97 3.59
C PRO A 69 20.91 16.49 3.53
N HIS A 70 22.15 16.20 3.12
CA HIS A 70 22.66 14.83 2.96
C HIS A 70 22.47 13.95 4.19
N SER A 71 22.66 14.49 5.41
CA SER A 71 22.45 13.75 6.65
C SER A 71 21.00 13.30 6.84
N ILE A 72 20.04 14.19 6.54
CA ILE A 72 18.60 13.89 6.63
C ILE A 72 18.19 12.92 5.53
N GLN A 73 18.73 13.06 4.31
CA GLN A 73 18.46 12.12 3.23
C GLN A 73 19.00 10.71 3.56
N LYS A 74 20.20 10.61 4.15
CA LYS A 74 20.77 9.34 4.63
C LYS A 74 19.87 8.71 5.69
N LEU A 75 19.39 9.49 6.67
CA LEU A 75 18.47 9.02 7.70
C LEU A 75 17.14 8.55 7.09
N ARG A 76 16.58 9.30 6.13
CA ARG A 76 15.37 8.94 5.39
C ARG A 76 15.54 7.60 4.67
N CYS A 77 16.66 7.38 4.00
CA CYS A 77 16.93 6.11 3.33
C CYS A 77 17.03 4.97 4.34
N ARG A 78 17.79 5.13 5.43
CA ARG A 78 17.88 4.11 6.49
C ARG A 78 16.50 3.80 7.09
N ALA A 79 15.70 4.82 7.38
CA ALA A 79 14.36 4.63 7.91
C ALA A 79 13.48 3.79 6.96
N ASN A 80 13.43 4.16 5.69
CA ASN A 80 12.55 3.52 4.71
C ASN A 80 13.02 2.14 4.22
N PHE A 81 14.33 1.90 4.14
CA PHE A 81 14.88 0.69 3.52
C PHE A 81 15.56 -0.28 4.49
N GLU A 82 15.94 0.17 5.70
CA GLU A 82 16.59 -0.68 6.71
C GLU A 82 15.76 -0.82 7.98
N ALA A 83 15.20 0.27 8.50
CA ALA A 83 14.56 0.30 9.82
C ALA A 83 13.10 -0.17 9.79
N LEU A 84 12.34 0.24 8.77
CA LEU A 84 10.94 -0.15 8.58
C LEU A 84 10.88 -1.57 7.98
N GLN A 85 10.78 -2.55 8.87
CA GLN A 85 10.61 -3.96 8.51
C GLN A 85 9.28 -4.48 9.02
N PHE A 86 8.70 -5.46 8.32
CA PHE A 86 7.55 -6.18 8.86
C PHE A 86 7.98 -7.07 10.03
N THR A 87 6.99 -7.59 10.76
CA THR A 87 7.28 -8.55 11.83
C THR A 87 7.92 -9.81 11.24
N PRO A 88 8.81 -10.51 11.98
CA PRO A 88 9.46 -11.72 11.49
C PRO A 88 8.50 -12.77 10.93
N TYR A 89 7.29 -12.86 11.51
CA TYR A 89 6.24 -13.77 11.02
C TYR A 89 5.77 -13.44 9.60
N ILE A 90 5.57 -12.16 9.28
CA ILE A 90 5.11 -11.72 7.95
C ILE A 90 6.21 -11.95 6.91
N GLU A 91 7.45 -11.59 7.24
CA GLU A 91 8.60 -11.81 6.35
C GLU A 91 8.79 -13.31 6.07
N GLU A 92 8.72 -14.16 7.10
CA GLU A 92 8.90 -15.60 6.96
C GLU A 92 7.76 -16.24 6.15
N LEU A 93 6.51 -15.89 6.42
CA LEU A 93 5.38 -16.39 5.64
C LEU A 93 5.44 -15.90 4.18
N GLY A 94 5.80 -14.63 3.96
CA GLY A 94 6.04 -14.10 2.62
C GLY A 94 7.12 -14.90 1.88
N ARG A 95 8.26 -15.18 2.53
CA ARG A 95 9.33 -16.01 1.98
C ARG A 95 8.86 -17.44 1.63
N ILE A 96 8.06 -18.06 2.50
CA ILE A 96 7.46 -19.38 2.24
C ILE A 96 6.58 -19.33 0.98
N ILE A 97 5.72 -18.32 0.86
CA ILE A 97 4.84 -18.13 -0.31
C ILE A 97 5.66 -17.93 -1.60
N VAL A 98 6.71 -17.11 -1.54
CA VAL A 98 7.64 -16.88 -2.67
C VAL A 98 8.31 -18.19 -3.10
N ASN A 99 8.79 -19.00 -2.14
CA ASN A 99 9.38 -20.30 -2.45
C ASN A 99 8.39 -21.26 -3.12
N ARG A 100 7.12 -21.23 -2.71
CA ARG A 100 6.05 -22.04 -3.32
C ARG A 100 5.79 -21.59 -4.76
N LEU A 101 5.74 -20.27 -5.02
CA LEU A 101 5.57 -19.70 -6.36
C LEU A 101 6.75 -20.04 -7.29
N ARG A 102 7.97 -19.99 -6.74
CA ARG A 102 9.21 -20.28 -7.46
C ARG A 102 9.56 -21.77 -7.50
N SER A 103 8.69 -22.65 -6.99
CA SER A 103 8.92 -24.09 -7.02
C SER A 103 9.17 -24.56 -8.45
N GLY A 104 10.26 -25.29 -8.65
CA GLY A 104 10.73 -25.71 -9.98
C GLY A 104 11.41 -24.59 -10.80
N GLY A 105 11.86 -23.52 -10.16
CA GLY A 105 12.62 -22.43 -10.81
C GLY A 105 11.76 -21.53 -11.71
N LYS A 106 10.44 -21.52 -11.51
CA LYS A 106 9.51 -20.77 -12.36
C LYS A 106 9.44 -19.30 -11.94
N PRO A 107 9.54 -18.34 -12.89
CA PRO A 107 9.29 -16.94 -12.59
C PRO A 107 7.79 -16.71 -12.33
N TYR A 108 7.46 -15.61 -11.66
CA TYR A 108 6.07 -15.20 -11.47
C TYR A 108 5.88 -13.69 -11.58
N ILE A 109 4.66 -13.31 -11.96
CA ILE A 109 4.19 -11.93 -11.97
C ILE A 109 3.46 -11.66 -10.67
N ALA A 110 3.80 -10.58 -9.97
CA ALA A 110 2.93 -10.02 -8.95
C ALA A 110 2.03 -8.96 -9.58
N LEU A 111 0.73 -9.25 -9.60
CA LEU A 111 -0.30 -8.39 -10.16
C LEU A 111 -1.07 -7.69 -9.03
N HIS A 112 -0.77 -6.42 -8.83
CA HIS A 112 -1.53 -5.54 -7.94
C HIS A 112 -2.81 -5.05 -8.63
N LEU A 113 -3.88 -5.83 -8.45
CA LEU A 113 -5.18 -5.62 -9.09
C LEU A 113 -6.08 -4.74 -8.21
N ARG A 114 -6.00 -3.42 -8.40
CA ARG A 114 -6.75 -2.42 -7.63
C ARG A 114 -8.20 -2.25 -8.13
N TYR A 115 -8.96 -3.34 -8.14
CA TYR A 115 -10.35 -3.40 -8.61
C TYR A 115 -11.35 -3.69 -7.46
N GLU A 116 -11.10 -3.09 -6.29
CA GLU A 116 -11.96 -3.22 -5.11
C GLU A 116 -13.14 -2.23 -5.13
N LYS A 117 -14.20 -2.59 -4.40
CA LYS A 117 -15.47 -1.83 -4.39
C LYS A 117 -15.29 -0.37 -3.94
N ASP A 118 -14.49 -0.15 -2.90
CA ASP A 118 -14.17 1.19 -2.39
C ASP A 118 -13.41 2.03 -3.44
N MET A 119 -12.46 1.42 -4.15
CA MET A 119 -11.68 2.09 -5.19
C MET A 119 -12.57 2.53 -6.37
N LEU A 120 -13.44 1.64 -6.84
CA LEU A 120 -14.36 1.93 -7.96
C LEU A 120 -15.40 2.97 -7.56
N SER A 121 -15.93 2.87 -6.35
CA SER A 121 -16.84 3.87 -5.79
C SER A 121 -16.18 5.25 -5.69
N PHE A 122 -14.96 5.32 -5.14
CA PHE A 122 -14.19 6.55 -4.97
C PHE A 122 -13.85 7.23 -6.31
N THR A 123 -13.38 6.45 -7.29
CA THR A 123 -13.00 6.99 -8.62
C THR A 123 -14.20 7.27 -9.50
N GLY A 124 -15.35 6.65 -9.23
CA GLY A 124 -16.53 6.70 -10.08
C GLY A 124 -16.34 6.03 -11.44
N CYS A 125 -15.39 5.11 -11.54
CA CYS A 125 -15.13 4.34 -12.75
C CYS A 125 -16.09 3.16 -12.82
N ASP A 126 -17.01 3.22 -13.77
CA ASP A 126 -18.15 2.31 -13.92
C ASP A 126 -18.21 1.66 -15.31
N TYR A 127 -17.08 1.64 -16.02
CA TYR A 127 -17.00 1.08 -17.37
C TYR A 127 -17.41 -0.40 -17.39
N ASN A 128 -18.33 -0.73 -18.31
CA ASN A 128 -18.85 -2.08 -18.50
C ASN A 128 -19.41 -2.70 -17.20
N MET A 129 -20.14 -1.88 -16.43
CA MET A 129 -20.92 -2.29 -15.27
C MET A 129 -22.42 -2.21 -15.59
N THR A 130 -23.20 -3.04 -14.91
CA THR A 130 -24.66 -2.99 -14.97
C THR A 130 -25.19 -1.76 -14.23
N SER A 131 -26.42 -1.32 -14.56
CA SER A 131 -27.05 -0.20 -13.86
C SER A 131 -27.16 -0.42 -12.34
N ALA A 132 -27.31 -1.68 -11.91
CA ALA A 132 -27.35 -2.04 -10.49
C ALA A 132 -25.99 -1.87 -9.81
N GLU A 133 -24.90 -2.33 -10.44
CA GLU A 133 -23.53 -2.12 -9.93
C GLU A 133 -23.19 -0.62 -9.88
N VAL A 134 -23.55 0.14 -10.91
CA VAL A 134 -23.34 1.60 -10.97
C VAL A 134 -24.03 2.30 -9.80
N GLU A 135 -25.29 1.98 -9.54
CA GLU A 135 -26.05 2.60 -8.46
C GLU A 135 -25.54 2.17 -7.07
N GLU A 136 -25.11 0.91 -6.91
CA GLU A 136 -24.47 0.43 -5.68
C GLU A 136 -23.19 1.22 -5.36
N LEU A 137 -22.30 1.37 -6.34
CA LEU A 137 -21.06 2.13 -6.19
C LEU A 137 -21.33 3.62 -5.96
N ARG A 138 -22.34 4.18 -6.61
CA ARG A 138 -22.77 5.56 -6.40
C ARG A 138 -23.29 5.75 -4.98
N SER A 139 -24.19 4.90 -4.50
CA SER A 139 -24.74 4.95 -3.15
C SER A 139 -23.64 4.92 -2.09
N MET A 140 -22.67 3.99 -2.23
CA MET A 140 -21.48 3.95 -1.38
C MET A 140 -20.68 5.26 -1.42
N ARG A 141 -20.46 5.85 -2.60
CA ARG A 141 -19.70 7.09 -2.71
C ARG A 141 -20.36 8.23 -1.94
N TYR A 142 -21.69 8.30 -1.96
CA TYR A 142 -22.44 9.33 -1.26
C TYR A 142 -22.53 9.08 0.25
N SER A 143 -22.50 7.82 0.71
CA SER A 143 -22.55 7.51 2.15
C SER A 143 -21.25 7.83 2.90
N VAL A 144 -20.09 7.83 2.23
CA VAL A 144 -18.79 8.10 2.85
C VAL A 144 -18.55 9.60 3.02
N GLN A 145 -18.90 10.19 4.17
CA GLN A 145 -18.91 11.65 4.37
C GLN A 145 -17.59 12.38 4.01
N HIS A 146 -16.43 11.83 4.35
CA HIS A 146 -15.13 12.48 4.17
C HIS A 146 -14.63 12.52 2.71
N TRP A 147 -15.28 11.82 1.76
CA TRP A 147 -14.91 11.92 0.34
C TRP A 147 -15.47 13.20 -0.28
N ARG A 148 -14.59 14.18 -0.53
CA ARG A 148 -14.93 15.52 -1.03
C ARG A 148 -15.71 15.53 -2.35
N TYR A 149 -15.35 14.66 -3.30
CA TYR A 149 -15.92 14.66 -4.64
C TYR A 149 -16.98 13.55 -4.79
N LYS A 150 -18.24 13.93 -4.99
CA LYS A 150 -19.38 13.00 -5.12
C LYS A 150 -19.92 12.85 -6.53
N LYS A 151 -19.95 13.93 -7.29
CA LYS A 151 -20.38 13.94 -8.69
C LYS A 151 -19.15 13.75 -9.57
N ILE A 152 -19.02 12.58 -10.18
CA ILE A 152 -17.86 12.19 -10.98
C ILE A 152 -18.35 11.65 -12.33
N ASN A 153 -17.72 12.10 -13.41
CA ASN A 153 -17.89 11.54 -14.74
C ASN A 153 -16.88 10.40 -14.94
N GLY A 154 -17.32 9.14 -14.84
CA GLY A 154 -16.47 7.96 -14.98
C GLY A 154 -15.80 7.85 -16.35
N THR A 155 -16.52 8.21 -17.41
CA THR A 155 -16.01 8.21 -18.79
C THR A 155 -14.84 9.18 -18.95
N GLU A 156 -14.97 10.40 -18.45
CA GLU A 156 -13.90 11.40 -18.53
C GLU A 156 -12.67 10.98 -17.71
N ARG A 157 -12.89 10.46 -16.48
CA ARG A 157 -11.82 9.92 -15.64
C ARG A 157 -11.05 8.81 -16.36
N ARG A 158 -11.77 7.92 -17.05
CA ARG A 158 -11.19 6.83 -17.82
C ARG A 158 -10.32 7.34 -18.96
N LEU A 159 -10.81 8.32 -19.74
CA LEU A 159 -10.04 8.95 -20.83
C LEU A 159 -8.77 9.63 -20.32
N GLN A 160 -8.77 10.12 -19.08
CA GLN A 160 -7.59 10.70 -18.42
C GLN A 160 -6.64 9.65 -17.82
N GLY A 161 -6.90 8.35 -17.99
CA GLY A 161 -6.08 7.28 -17.38
C GLY A 161 -6.21 7.21 -15.86
N ARG A 162 -7.28 7.77 -15.27
CA ARG A 162 -7.50 7.82 -13.81
C ARG A 162 -8.41 6.70 -13.29
N CYS A 163 -8.75 5.74 -14.13
CA CYS A 163 -9.49 4.55 -13.72
C CYS A 163 -8.55 3.36 -13.56
N PRO A 164 -8.83 2.45 -12.62
CA PRO A 164 -8.17 1.15 -12.60
C PRO A 164 -8.41 0.40 -13.91
N ILE A 165 -7.37 -0.29 -14.39
CA ILE A 165 -7.50 -1.28 -15.47
C ILE A 165 -8.41 -2.41 -14.97
N THR A 166 -9.40 -2.79 -15.77
CA THR A 166 -10.32 -3.88 -15.42
C THR A 166 -9.60 -5.23 -15.43
N PRO A 167 -10.12 -6.26 -14.73
CA PRO A 167 -9.54 -7.61 -14.81
C PRO A 167 -9.44 -8.14 -16.26
N ARG A 168 -10.43 -7.86 -17.11
CA ARG A 168 -10.41 -8.24 -18.53
C ARG A 168 -9.32 -7.52 -19.32
N GLU A 169 -9.16 -6.22 -19.12
CA GLU A 169 -8.10 -5.44 -19.77
C GLU A 169 -6.72 -5.86 -19.29
N THR A 170 -6.60 -6.28 -18.03
CA THR A 170 -5.34 -6.81 -17.48
C THR A 170 -4.93 -8.09 -18.22
N VAL A 171 -5.88 -8.99 -18.49
CA VAL A 171 -5.64 -10.21 -19.28
C VAL A 171 -5.18 -9.86 -20.70
N LEU A 172 -5.88 -8.94 -21.36
CA LEU A 172 -5.53 -8.46 -22.70
C LEU A 172 -4.11 -7.88 -22.73
N PHE A 173 -3.78 -7.06 -21.74
CA PHE A 173 -2.44 -6.48 -21.58
C PHE A 173 -1.36 -7.56 -21.43
N LEU A 174 -1.52 -8.49 -20.49
CA LEU A 174 -0.54 -9.57 -20.28
C LEU A 174 -0.38 -10.46 -21.51
N THR A 175 -1.47 -10.76 -22.21
CA THR A 175 -1.45 -11.56 -23.44
C THR A 175 -0.70 -10.83 -24.54
N ALA A 176 -0.97 -9.53 -24.72
CA ALA A 176 -0.32 -8.69 -25.72
C ALA A 176 1.19 -8.52 -25.44
N MET A 177 1.60 -8.55 -24.17
CA MET A 177 3.01 -8.55 -23.76
C MET A 177 3.72 -9.88 -24.02
N GLY A 178 3.00 -10.93 -24.46
CA GLY A 178 3.58 -12.23 -24.81
C GLY A 178 3.68 -13.23 -23.66
N TYR A 179 3.05 -12.97 -22.51
CA TYR A 179 3.05 -13.93 -21.41
C TYR A 179 2.16 -15.14 -21.72
N PRO A 180 2.70 -16.38 -21.71
CA PRO A 180 1.92 -17.58 -21.99
C PRO A 180 0.90 -17.85 -20.87
N SER A 181 -0.18 -18.58 -21.18
CA SER A 181 -1.21 -18.97 -20.21
C SER A 181 -0.67 -19.74 -19.00
N THR A 182 0.49 -20.40 -19.14
CA THR A 182 1.18 -21.13 -18.07
C THR A 182 1.93 -20.23 -17.07
N THR A 183 1.95 -18.91 -17.27
CA THR A 183 2.60 -17.94 -16.38
C THR A 183 2.01 -18.01 -14.98
N ASN A 184 2.86 -18.13 -13.96
CA ASN A 184 2.45 -18.02 -12.56
C ASN A 184 2.13 -16.55 -12.25
N ILE A 185 0.91 -16.28 -11.77
CA ILE A 185 0.48 -14.92 -11.41
C ILE A 185 0.04 -14.92 -9.95
N TYR A 186 0.67 -14.10 -9.13
CA TYR A 186 0.24 -13.79 -7.77
C TYR A 186 -0.62 -12.53 -7.77
N ILE A 187 -1.86 -12.61 -7.31
CA ILE A 187 -2.75 -11.46 -7.15
C ILE A 187 -2.54 -10.84 -5.78
N ALA A 188 -1.99 -9.63 -5.78
CA ALA A 188 -1.88 -8.75 -4.61
C ALA A 188 -3.07 -7.79 -4.61
N SER A 189 -4.18 -8.15 -3.98
CA SER A 189 -5.37 -7.29 -3.94
C SER A 189 -6.28 -7.58 -2.76
N GLY A 190 -7.10 -6.61 -2.41
CA GLY A 190 -8.29 -6.87 -1.60
C GLY A 190 -9.34 -7.68 -2.39
N LYS A 191 -10.57 -7.70 -1.87
CA LYS A 191 -11.70 -8.36 -2.54
C LYS A 191 -12.03 -7.66 -3.86
N ILE A 192 -11.73 -8.34 -4.97
CA ILE A 192 -12.10 -7.88 -6.32
C ILE A 192 -13.62 -7.75 -6.44
N TYR A 193 -14.08 -6.61 -6.93
CA TYR A 193 -15.49 -6.34 -7.15
C TYR A 193 -16.02 -7.10 -8.38
N GLY A 194 -17.17 -7.75 -8.22
CA GLY A 194 -17.76 -8.63 -9.24
C GLY A 194 -17.06 -10.00 -9.30
N ALA A 195 -17.60 -11.01 -8.61
CA ALA A 195 -16.97 -12.33 -8.47
C ALA A 195 -16.60 -13.00 -9.81
N HIS A 196 -17.42 -12.80 -10.84
CA HIS A 196 -17.18 -13.32 -12.19
C HIS A 196 -15.96 -12.69 -12.87
N ARG A 197 -15.50 -11.50 -12.43
CA ARG A 197 -14.44 -10.76 -13.11
C ARG A 197 -13.06 -11.37 -12.89
N LEU A 198 -12.82 -11.98 -11.73
CA LEU A 198 -11.57 -12.72 -11.49
C LEU A 198 -11.54 -14.05 -12.27
N ASN A 199 -12.70 -14.66 -12.52
CA ASN A 199 -12.79 -15.88 -13.33
C ASN A 199 -12.30 -15.64 -14.77
N MET A 200 -12.60 -14.47 -15.36
CA MET A 200 -12.06 -14.10 -16.68
C MET A 200 -10.53 -14.10 -16.71
N VAL A 201 -9.87 -13.73 -15.60
CA VAL A 201 -8.40 -13.82 -15.50
C VAL A 201 -7.95 -15.27 -15.45
N ARG A 202 -8.63 -16.08 -14.63
CA ARG A 202 -8.32 -17.50 -14.44
C ARG A 202 -8.54 -18.34 -15.70
N GLU A 203 -9.50 -17.98 -16.55
CA GLU A 203 -9.76 -18.67 -17.83
C GLU A 203 -8.57 -18.59 -18.79
N VAL A 204 -7.84 -17.47 -18.81
CA VAL A 204 -6.66 -17.29 -19.67
C VAL A 204 -5.37 -17.68 -18.94
N TYR A 205 -5.28 -17.37 -17.64
CA TYR A 205 -4.12 -17.67 -16.78
C TYR A 205 -4.55 -18.59 -15.62
N PRO A 206 -4.59 -19.92 -15.82
CA PRO A 206 -5.03 -20.85 -14.78
C PRO A 206 -4.12 -20.90 -13.54
N ASN A 207 -2.84 -20.55 -13.66
CA ASN A 207 -1.88 -20.52 -12.55
C ASN A 207 -1.98 -19.22 -11.74
N LEU A 208 -3.19 -18.94 -11.27
CA LEU A 208 -3.53 -17.74 -10.51
C LEU A 208 -3.54 -18.03 -9.01
N HIS A 209 -2.72 -17.30 -8.27
CA HIS A 209 -2.48 -17.51 -6.86
C HIS A 209 -2.76 -16.27 -6.02
N THR A 210 -3.06 -16.48 -4.74
CA THR A 210 -3.14 -15.45 -3.69
C THR A 210 -2.47 -15.98 -2.43
N HIS A 211 -2.29 -15.15 -1.41
CA HIS A 211 -1.86 -15.64 -0.09
C HIS A 211 -2.78 -16.74 0.44
N PHE A 212 -4.09 -16.71 0.15
CA PHE A 212 -5.03 -17.76 0.55
C PHE A 212 -4.81 -19.10 -0.14
N THR A 213 -4.42 -19.12 -1.42
CA THR A 213 -4.18 -20.37 -2.16
C THR A 213 -2.81 -20.95 -1.88
N LEU A 214 -1.87 -20.12 -1.44
CA LEU A 214 -0.47 -20.48 -1.23
C LEU A 214 -0.10 -20.70 0.23
N SER A 215 -1.05 -20.62 1.16
CA SER A 215 -0.80 -20.81 2.59
C SER A 215 -1.76 -21.83 3.19
N THR A 216 -1.34 -22.51 4.25
CA THR A 216 -2.24 -23.34 5.04
C THR A 216 -3.16 -22.48 5.91
N LYS A 217 -4.21 -23.08 6.47
CA LYS A 217 -5.11 -22.38 7.39
C LYS A 217 -4.36 -21.92 8.64
N GLU A 218 -3.45 -22.74 9.13
CA GLU A 218 -2.65 -22.49 10.34
C GLU A 218 -1.67 -21.35 10.12
N GLU A 219 -1.02 -21.29 8.95
CA GLU A 219 -0.11 -20.20 8.57
C GLU A 219 -0.84 -18.85 8.47
N LEU A 220 -2.09 -18.83 7.98
CA LEU A 220 -2.84 -17.57 7.83
C LEU A 220 -3.66 -17.18 9.05
N GLN A 221 -3.98 -18.11 9.95
CA GLN A 221 -4.86 -17.88 11.08
C GLN A 221 -4.51 -16.61 11.88
N PRO A 222 -3.23 -16.31 12.18
CA PRO A 222 -2.87 -15.11 12.96
C PRO A 222 -3.13 -13.77 12.24
N LEU A 223 -3.36 -13.82 10.92
CA LEU A 223 -3.41 -12.66 10.04
C LEU A 223 -4.77 -12.46 9.37
N VAL A 224 -5.60 -13.52 9.27
CA VAL A 224 -6.82 -13.53 8.45
C VAL A 224 -7.83 -12.42 8.78
N ASN A 225 -7.87 -11.98 10.05
CA ASN A 225 -8.75 -10.91 10.53
C ASN A 225 -8.13 -9.51 10.41
N TYR A 226 -6.89 -9.40 9.93
CA TYR A 226 -6.12 -8.17 9.86
C TYR A 226 -5.72 -7.87 8.41
N GLN A 227 -6.60 -7.16 7.69
CA GLN A 227 -6.39 -6.82 6.27
C GLN A 227 -5.06 -6.10 6.01
N ASN A 228 -4.62 -5.25 6.93
CA ASN A 228 -3.32 -4.58 6.85
C ASN A 228 -2.13 -5.55 6.93
N LYS A 229 -2.24 -6.64 7.71
CA LYS A 229 -1.20 -7.67 7.79
C LYS A 229 -1.21 -8.58 6.56
N LEU A 230 -2.38 -8.86 5.99
CA LEU A 230 -2.48 -9.57 4.71
C LEU A 230 -1.86 -8.76 3.57
N ALA A 231 -2.14 -7.46 3.51
CA ALA A 231 -1.51 -6.55 2.55
C ALA A 231 0.02 -6.47 2.72
N ALA A 232 0.54 -6.65 3.94
CA ALA A 232 1.98 -6.74 4.18
C ALA A 232 2.59 -8.01 3.58
N ILE A 233 1.89 -9.16 3.64
CA ILE A 233 2.30 -10.36 2.90
C ILE A 233 2.31 -10.08 1.40
N ASP A 234 1.24 -9.47 0.89
CA ASP A 234 1.15 -9.12 -0.53
C ASP A 234 2.31 -8.22 -0.97
N PHE A 235 2.74 -7.28 -0.12
CA PHE A 235 3.93 -6.47 -0.36
C PHE A 235 5.21 -7.30 -0.45
N VAL A 236 5.47 -8.18 0.54
CA VAL A 236 6.67 -9.02 0.53
C VAL A 236 6.71 -9.88 -0.73
N VAL A 237 5.60 -10.54 -1.08
CA VAL A 237 5.51 -11.39 -2.27
C VAL A 237 5.62 -10.57 -3.55
N ALA A 238 5.08 -9.35 -3.60
CA ALA A 238 5.20 -8.50 -4.77
C ALA A 238 6.63 -7.96 -4.98
N ARG A 239 7.31 -7.58 -3.90
CA ARG A 239 8.70 -7.10 -3.94
C ARG A 239 9.67 -8.15 -4.50
N GLU A 240 9.44 -9.43 -4.17
CA GLU A 240 10.28 -10.54 -4.62
C GLU A 240 9.88 -11.07 -6.02
N SER A 241 8.93 -10.44 -6.71
CA SER A 241 8.46 -10.91 -8.01
C SER A 241 9.45 -10.61 -9.13
N ASP A 242 9.41 -11.41 -10.20
CA ASP A 242 10.23 -11.16 -11.39
C ASP A 242 9.69 -9.98 -12.22
N VAL A 243 8.37 -9.78 -12.14
CA VAL A 243 7.66 -8.67 -12.79
C VAL A 243 6.53 -8.21 -11.88
N PHE A 244 6.54 -6.91 -11.55
CA PHE A 244 5.43 -6.27 -10.86
C PHE A 244 4.54 -5.51 -11.85
N VAL A 245 3.23 -5.79 -11.82
CA VAL A 245 2.22 -5.11 -12.64
C VAL A 245 1.17 -4.51 -11.71
N TYR A 246 0.86 -3.23 -11.87
CA TYR A 246 -0.20 -2.57 -11.10
C TYR A 246 -1.26 -2.00 -12.03
N THR A 247 -2.53 -2.09 -11.63
CA THR A 247 -3.66 -1.63 -12.47
C THR A 247 -4.13 -0.23 -12.15
N HIS A 248 -3.65 0.36 -11.05
CA HIS A 248 -3.95 1.73 -10.66
C HIS A 248 -2.88 2.27 -9.70
N ASN A 249 -2.66 3.59 -9.72
CA ASN A 249 -1.73 4.25 -8.81
C ASN A 249 -2.20 4.08 -7.36
N GLY A 250 -1.27 3.81 -6.46
CA GLY A 250 -1.61 3.47 -5.08
C GLY A 250 -0.41 3.48 -4.15
N ASN A 251 -0.62 3.19 -2.87
CA ASN A 251 0.49 3.18 -1.91
C ASN A 251 1.44 2.01 -2.14
N MET A 252 0.92 0.85 -2.57
CA MET A 252 1.77 -0.31 -2.89
C MET A 252 2.65 -0.01 -4.09
N GLU A 253 2.12 0.56 -5.17
CA GLU A 253 2.91 0.96 -6.34
C GLU A 253 4.00 1.98 -5.98
N LYS A 254 3.69 3.00 -5.17
CA LYS A 254 4.70 3.97 -4.71
C LYS A 254 5.78 3.39 -3.79
N ALA A 255 5.55 2.20 -3.25
CA ALA A 255 6.44 1.53 -2.32
C ALA A 255 7.27 0.41 -2.99
N MET A 256 6.96 0.07 -4.24
CA MET A 256 7.76 -0.81 -5.11
C MET A 256 8.77 0.01 -5.89
#